data_AF-A0A5S9MCS5-F1
#
_entry.id   AF-A0A5S9MCS5-F1
#
_cell.length_a   1.000
_cell.length_b   1.000
_cell.length_c   1.000
_cell.angle_alpha   90.00
_cell.angle_beta   90.00
_cell.angle_gamma   90.00
#
_symmetry.space_group_name_H-M   'P 1'
#
loop_
_entity.id
_entity.type
_entity.pdbx_description
1 polymer ?
#
loop_
_entity_poly.entity_id
_entity_poly.type
_entity_poly.pdbx_seq_one_letter_code
_entity_poly.pdbx_strand_id
1 'polypeptide(L)'
;MFTFDARDRTVSVEKDINSLTSYTTEKNKTFGKNKIIRVLDAINNDLTRELKDLIKLRKANGNDIPASDDGLQLVKKLITQYLTQLQDGSGITGFDSETDIMITLNEDRDGFLIDLAVQPVDAAEKFYFNVEVK
;
A
#
# COMPACT_ATOMS: atom_id res chain seq x y z
N MET A 1 -16.17 4.93 -18.67
CA MET A 1 -16.81 5.49 -19.88
C MET A 1 -16.20 4.77 -21.07
N PHE A 2 -17.02 4.22 -21.97
CA PHE A 2 -16.55 3.52 -23.17
C PHE A 2 -16.69 4.44 -24.38
N THR A 3 -15.73 4.39 -25.29
CA THR A 3 -15.77 5.08 -26.56
C THR A 3 -15.84 4.05 -27.68
N PHE A 4 -16.63 4.34 -28.72
CA PHE A 4 -16.71 3.51 -29.92
C PHE A 4 -16.02 4.25 -31.07
N ASP A 5 -15.03 3.60 -31.69
CA ASP A 5 -14.45 4.06 -32.93
C ASP A 5 -15.18 3.41 -34.11
N ALA A 6 -15.95 4.21 -34.86
CA ALA A 6 -16.73 3.71 -35.99
C ALA A 6 -15.89 3.34 -37.21
N ARG A 7 -14.66 3.86 -37.33
CA ARG A 7 -13.75 3.53 -38.45
C ARG A 7 -13.12 2.17 -38.22
N ASP A 8 -12.65 1.94 -36.99
CA ASP A 8 -11.98 0.69 -36.62
C ASP A 8 -12.98 -0.38 -36.13
N ARG A 9 -14.24 0.00 -35.91
CA ARG A 9 -15.32 -0.83 -35.37
C ARG A 9 -14.96 -1.44 -34.02
N THR A 10 -14.20 -0.71 -33.21
CA THR A 10 -13.73 -1.15 -31.89
C THR A 10 -14.36 -0.34 -30.77
N VAL A 11 -14.63 -0.98 -29.63
CA VAL A 11 -14.98 -0.32 -28.38
C VAL A 11 -13.77 -0.31 -27.46
N SER A 12 -13.44 0.83 -26.88
CA SER A 12 -12.33 1.00 -25.94
C SER A 12 -12.78 1.71 -24.67
N VAL A 13 -12.00 1.54 -23.59
CA VAL A 13 -12.19 2.29 -22.36
C VAL A 13 -11.59 3.68 -22.55
N GLU A 14 -12.40 4.73 -22.40
CA GLU A 14 -11.93 6.12 -22.56
C GLU A 14 -11.08 6.56 -21.36
N LYS A 15 -11.56 6.28 -20.15
CA LYS A 15 -10.86 6.58 -18.89
C LYS A 15 -11.17 5.51 -17.85
N ASP A 16 -10.12 5.06 -17.17
CA ASP A 16 -10.20 4.15 -16.04
C ASP A 16 -10.31 4.93 -14.73
N ILE A 17 -11.55 5.30 -14.40
CA ILE A 17 -11.90 6.13 -13.24
C ILE A 17 -12.99 5.49 -12.38
N ASN A 18 -13.06 5.88 -11.11
CA ASN A 18 -14.13 5.46 -10.19
C ASN A 18 -15.21 6.54 -10.03
N SER A 19 -16.15 6.29 -9.12
CA SER A 19 -17.28 7.16 -8.80
C SER A 19 -16.92 8.37 -7.93
N LEU A 20 -15.66 8.55 -7.52
CA LEU A 20 -15.25 9.70 -6.72
C LEU A 20 -15.35 10.99 -7.55
N THR A 21 -16.24 11.88 -7.13
CA THR A 21 -16.46 13.19 -7.76
C THR A 21 -16.27 14.35 -6.80
N SER A 22 -16.36 14.11 -5.49
CA SER A 22 -16.09 15.07 -4.42
C SER A 22 -14.66 14.94 -3.93
N TYR A 23 -13.85 15.98 -4.18
CA TYR A 23 -12.44 15.99 -3.83
C TYR A 23 -12.17 16.87 -2.60
N THR A 24 -11.28 16.41 -1.75
CA THR A 24 -10.75 17.16 -0.59
C THR A 24 -9.24 17.31 -0.73
N THR A 25 -8.61 18.05 0.18
CA THR A 25 -7.15 18.14 0.25
C THR A 25 -6.50 16.78 0.48
N GLU A 26 -7.11 15.93 1.32
CA GLU A 26 -6.62 14.58 1.62
C GLU A 26 -6.94 13.60 0.48
N LYS A 27 -8.11 13.74 -0.15
CA LYS A 27 -8.58 12.87 -1.22
C LYS A 27 -8.82 13.66 -2.49
N ASN A 28 -7.72 13.96 -3.16
CA ASN A 28 -7.72 14.81 -4.34
C ASN A 28 -8.14 14.05 -5.63
N LYS A 29 -8.05 14.73 -6.78
CA LYS A 29 -8.43 14.19 -8.09
C LYS A 29 -7.68 12.92 -8.49
N THR A 30 -6.49 12.71 -7.96
CA THR A 30 -5.65 11.55 -8.24
C THR A 30 -6.29 10.26 -7.73
N PHE A 31 -7.07 10.30 -6.64
CA PHE A 31 -7.89 9.18 -6.15
C PHE A 31 -9.05 8.80 -7.09
N GLY A 32 -9.40 9.64 -8.05
CA GLY A 32 -10.38 9.31 -9.08
C GLY A 32 -9.85 8.33 -10.13
N LYS A 33 -8.52 8.11 -10.20
CA LYS A 33 -7.88 7.20 -11.16
C LYS A 33 -7.75 5.79 -10.58
N ASN A 34 -8.38 4.79 -11.20
CA ASN A 34 -8.38 3.42 -10.67
C ASN A 34 -7.00 2.76 -10.67
N LYS A 35 -6.10 3.14 -11.59
CA LYS A 35 -4.73 2.63 -11.59
C LYS A 35 -4.01 2.93 -10.28
N ILE A 36 -4.23 4.11 -9.70
CA ILE A 36 -3.58 4.56 -8.47
C ILE A 36 -4.17 3.83 -7.27
N ILE A 37 -5.51 3.76 -7.22
CA ILE A 37 -6.22 3.00 -6.18
C ILE A 37 -5.79 1.54 -6.19
N ARG A 38 -5.64 0.91 -7.36
CA ARG A 38 -5.17 -0.49 -7.45
C ARG A 38 -3.78 -0.71 -6.84
N VAL A 39 -2.85 0.23 -6.98
CA VAL A 39 -1.52 0.11 -6.37
C VAL A 39 -1.62 0.25 -4.86
N LEU A 40 -2.35 1.25 -4.36
CA LEU A 40 -2.52 1.47 -2.92
C LEU A 40 -3.26 0.31 -2.24
N ASP A 41 -4.34 -0.19 -2.87
CA ASP A 41 -5.11 -1.33 -2.38
C ASP A 41 -4.30 -2.61 -2.43
N ALA A 42 -3.49 -2.83 -3.48
CA ALA A 42 -2.61 -4.00 -3.55
C ALA A 42 -1.61 -4.00 -2.39
N ILE A 43 -0.94 -2.87 -2.13
CA ILE A 43 0.01 -2.73 -1.02
C ILE A 43 -0.68 -3.00 0.32
N ASN A 44 -1.84 -2.39 0.58
CA ASN A 44 -2.55 -2.58 1.83
C ASN A 44 -2.96 -4.05 2.04
N ASN A 45 -3.54 -4.67 1.01
CA ASN A 45 -3.99 -6.07 1.06
C ASN A 45 -2.82 -7.05 1.21
N ASP A 46 -1.72 -6.84 0.48
CA ASP A 46 -0.54 -7.69 0.53
C ASP A 46 0.15 -7.61 1.88
N LEU A 47 0.43 -6.39 2.38
CA LEU A 47 1.06 -6.21 3.69
C LEU A 47 0.19 -6.79 4.81
N THR A 48 -1.12 -6.54 4.79
CA THR A 48 -2.05 -7.11 5.78
C THR A 48 -2.00 -8.63 5.76
N ARG A 49 -1.99 -9.25 4.57
CA ARG A 49 -1.95 -10.70 4.42
C ARG A 49 -0.62 -11.28 4.90
N GLU A 50 0.50 -10.77 4.38
CA GLU A 50 1.83 -11.30 4.66
C GLU A 50 2.22 -11.16 6.13
N LEU A 51 1.91 -10.02 6.76
CA LEU A 51 2.19 -9.82 8.18
C LEU A 51 1.33 -10.74 9.06
N LYS A 52 0.04 -10.92 8.74
CA LYS A 52 -0.82 -11.88 9.48
C LYS A 52 -0.32 -13.31 9.35
N ASP A 53 0.12 -13.71 8.15
CA ASP A 53 0.63 -15.06 7.92
C ASP A 53 1.97 -15.28 8.63
N LEU A 54 2.85 -14.27 8.63
CA LEU A 54 4.09 -14.29 9.40
C LEU A 54 3.83 -14.44 10.90
N ILE A 55 2.93 -13.66 11.47
CA ILE A 55 2.56 -13.71 12.90
C ILE A 55 2.04 -15.12 13.25
N LYS A 56 1.12 -15.66 12.45
CA LYS A 56 0.57 -17.02 12.66
C LYS A 56 1.67 -18.09 12.59
N LEU A 57 2.55 -18.03 11.60
CA LEU A 57 3.66 -18.98 11.43
C LEU A 57 4.63 -18.94 12.62
N ARG A 58 5.01 -17.74 13.04
CA ARG A 58 5.91 -17.49 14.18
C ARG A 58 5.32 -18.04 15.48
N LYS A 59 4.03 -17.78 15.72
CA LYS A 59 3.27 -18.31 16.86
C LYS A 59 3.20 -19.83 16.87
N ALA A 60 2.90 -20.45 15.72
CA ALA A 60 2.87 -21.91 15.58
C ALA A 60 4.22 -22.57 15.90
N ASN A 61 5.32 -21.86 15.65
CA ASN A 61 6.68 -22.32 15.91
C ASN A 61 7.20 -21.94 17.32
N GLY A 62 6.36 -21.34 18.19
CA GLY A 62 6.75 -20.90 19.53
C GLY A 62 7.72 -19.72 19.56
N ASN A 63 7.86 -19.00 18.44
CA ASN A 63 8.78 -17.88 18.25
C ASN A 63 8.01 -16.60 17.90
N ASP A 64 7.05 -16.22 18.75
CA ASP A 64 6.22 -15.03 18.55
C ASP A 64 7.05 -13.77 18.26
N ILE A 65 6.49 -12.85 17.47
CA ILE A 65 7.13 -11.56 17.22
C ILE A 65 7.01 -10.74 18.52
N PRO A 66 8.12 -10.32 19.15
CA PRO A 66 8.05 -9.62 20.41
C PRO A 66 7.51 -8.20 20.22
N ALA A 67 6.67 -7.74 21.14
CA ALA A 67 6.20 -6.34 21.21
C ALA A 67 7.31 -5.41 21.74
N SER A 68 8.44 -5.39 21.05
CA SER A 68 9.69 -4.68 21.38
C SER A 68 10.30 -4.07 20.11
N ASP A 69 11.36 -3.28 20.27
CA ASP A 69 12.07 -2.68 19.13
C ASP A 69 12.56 -3.73 18.12
N ASP A 70 13.05 -4.88 18.58
CA ASP A 70 13.48 -5.98 17.69
C ASP A 70 12.33 -6.49 16.79
N GLY A 71 11.11 -6.55 17.32
CA GLY A 71 9.93 -6.93 16.56
C GLY A 71 9.53 -5.86 15.54
N LEU A 72 9.60 -4.59 15.92
CA LEU A 72 9.35 -3.47 15.02
C LEU A 72 10.37 -3.44 13.87
N GLN A 73 11.66 -3.65 14.17
CA GLN A 73 12.72 -3.71 13.15
C GLN A 73 12.52 -4.90 12.19
N LEU A 74 12.08 -6.05 12.70
CA LEU A 74 11.74 -7.20 11.87
C LEU A 74 10.62 -6.87 10.87
N VAL A 75 9.53 -6.26 11.35
CA VAL A 75 8.39 -5.86 10.51
C VAL A 75 8.83 -4.78 9.52
N LYS A 76 9.57 -3.76 9.96
CA LYS A 76 10.10 -2.70 9.10
C LYS A 76 10.93 -3.27 7.96
N LYS A 77 11.85 -4.20 8.25
CA LYS A 77 12.68 -4.85 7.24
C LYS A 77 11.86 -5.57 6.16
N LEU A 78 10.80 -6.28 6.55
CA LEU A 78 9.94 -6.99 5.59
C LEU A 78 9.18 -6.02 4.68
N ILE A 79 8.60 -4.97 5.26
CA ILE A 79 7.90 -3.93 4.51
C ILE A 79 8.87 -3.21 3.56
N THR A 80 10.07 -2.87 4.02
CA THR A 80 11.11 -2.28 3.18
C THR A 80 11.46 -3.18 2.00
N GLN A 81 11.61 -4.49 2.22
CA GLN A 81 11.89 -5.44 1.15
C GLN A 81 10.76 -5.48 0.11
N TYR A 82 9.51 -5.55 0.56
CA TYR A 82 8.33 -5.55 -0.32
C TYR A 82 8.23 -4.26 -1.15
N LEU A 83 8.34 -3.08 -0.52
CA LEU A 83 8.26 -1.79 -1.22
C LEU A 83 9.43 -1.58 -2.19
N THR A 84 10.62 -2.05 -1.85
CA THR A 84 11.78 -2.03 -2.77
C THR A 84 11.51 -2.87 -4.01
N GLN A 85 10.94 -4.08 -3.85
CA GLN A 85 10.57 -4.93 -4.99
C GLN A 85 9.51 -4.26 -5.87
N LEU A 86 8.51 -3.58 -5.28
CA LEU A 86 7.53 -2.82 -6.05
C LEU A 86 8.16 -1.65 -6.81
N GLN A 87 9.16 -0.99 -6.23
CA GLN A 87 9.89 0.08 -6.91
C GLN A 87 10.70 -0.46 -8.09
N ASP A 88 11.44 -1.55 -7.89
CA ASP A 88 12.20 -2.22 -8.95
C ASP A 88 11.29 -2.72 -10.08
N GLY A 89 10.08 -3.15 -9.73
CA GLY A 89 9.02 -3.54 -10.66
C GLY A 89 8.28 -2.38 -11.34
N SER A 90 8.70 -1.12 -11.12
CA SER A 90 8.03 0.08 -11.65
C SER A 90 6.54 0.21 -11.24
N GLY A 91 6.17 -0.34 -10.08
CA GLY A 91 4.86 -0.15 -9.46
C GLY A 91 4.77 1.17 -8.69
N ILE A 92 5.87 1.53 -8.03
CA ILE A 92 6.03 2.76 -7.24
C ILE A 92 7.36 3.45 -7.58
N THR A 93 7.56 4.68 -7.12
CA THR A 93 8.80 5.44 -7.32
C THR A 93 9.09 6.33 -6.11
N GLY A 94 10.35 6.72 -5.92
CA GLY A 94 10.76 7.67 -4.89
C GLY A 94 10.59 7.15 -3.45
N PHE A 95 10.63 5.83 -3.26
CA PHE A 95 10.56 5.18 -1.96
C PHE A 95 11.89 5.33 -1.21
N ASP A 96 11.81 5.80 0.04
CA ASP A 96 12.89 5.95 1.00
C ASP A 96 12.55 5.20 2.30
N SER A 97 13.31 4.16 2.63
CA SER A 97 13.05 3.29 3.78
C SER A 97 13.18 3.98 5.14
N GLU A 98 13.88 5.12 5.21
CA GLU A 98 14.07 5.86 6.45
C GLU A 98 12.90 6.78 6.75
N THR A 99 12.35 7.45 5.73
CA THR A 99 11.30 8.46 5.91
C THR A 99 9.89 7.96 5.60
N ASP A 100 9.75 6.93 4.76
CA ASP A 100 8.44 6.54 4.22
C ASP A 100 7.76 5.41 5.01
N ILE A 101 8.40 4.89 6.07
CA ILE A 101 7.85 3.85 6.93
C ILE A 101 8.00 4.28 8.39
N MET A 102 6.87 4.36 9.10
CA MET A 102 6.84 4.49 10.55
C MET A 102 5.99 3.35 11.13
N ILE A 103 6.50 2.69 12.17
CA ILE A 103 5.80 1.57 12.81
C ILE A 103 5.76 1.83 14.31
N THR A 104 4.57 1.73 14.87
CA THR A 104 4.34 1.79 16.32
C THR A 104 3.54 0.57 16.76
N LEU A 105 3.56 0.30 18.06
CA LEU A 105 2.64 -0.67 18.65
C LEU A 105 1.29 0.00 18.89
N ASN A 106 0.20 -0.75 18.75
CA ASN A 106 -1.11 -0.27 19.17
C ASN A 106 -1.19 -0.12 20.70
N GLU A 107 -2.28 0.48 21.20
CA GLU A 107 -2.45 0.78 22.63
C GLU A 107 -2.37 -0.47 23.53
N ASP A 108 -2.94 -1.58 23.07
CA ASP A 108 -2.94 -2.87 23.77
C ASP A 108 -1.61 -3.65 23.65
N ARG A 109 -0.66 -3.14 22.85
CA ARG A 109 0.62 -3.79 22.50
C ARG A 109 0.47 -5.21 21.93
N ASP A 110 -0.65 -5.48 21.29
CA ASP A 110 -0.97 -6.76 20.65
C ASP A 110 -1.04 -6.66 19.12
N GLY A 111 -0.70 -5.50 18.56
CA GLY A 111 -0.67 -5.25 17.13
C GLY A 111 0.32 -4.15 16.71
N PHE A 112 0.49 -4.01 15.40
CA PHE A 112 1.34 -3.03 14.76
C PHE A 112 0.50 -2.01 14.00
N LEU A 113 0.77 -0.73 14.22
CA LEU A 113 0.27 0.39 13.43
C LEU A 113 1.38 0.84 12.50
N ILE A 114 1.13 0.78 11.19
CA ILE A 114 2.13 1.01 10.16
C ILE A 114 1.68 2.19 9.30
N ASP A 115 2.39 3.31 9.40
CA ASP A 115 2.20 4.46 8.52
C ASP A 115 3.16 4.38 7.34
N LEU A 116 2.61 4.53 6.13
CA LEU A 116 3.34 4.42 4.87
C LEU A 116 3.13 5.64 4.00
N ALA A 117 4.21 6.07 3.34
CA ALA A 117 4.19 7.07 2.27
C ALA A 117 4.59 6.41 0.95
N VAL A 118 3.68 6.35 -0.02
CA VAL A 118 3.92 5.66 -1.30
C VAL A 118 3.53 6.54 -2.48
N GLN A 119 4.38 6.61 -3.50
CA GLN A 119 4.08 7.27 -4.77
C GLN A 119 4.00 6.23 -5.90
N PRO A 120 2.79 5.91 -6.41
CA PRO A 120 2.64 5.16 -7.66
C PRO A 120 3.29 5.90 -8.84
N VAL A 121 3.83 5.17 -9.82
CA VAL A 121 4.59 5.77 -10.94
C VAL A 121 3.81 6.82 -11.75
N ASP A 122 2.49 6.69 -11.88
CA ASP A 122 1.65 7.67 -12.60
C ASP A 122 1.06 8.78 -11.70
N ALA A 123 1.56 8.90 -10.47
CA ALA A 123 1.22 9.95 -9.53
C ALA A 123 2.37 10.95 -9.39
N ALA A 124 2.02 12.23 -9.26
CA ALA A 124 2.99 13.30 -9.03
C ALA A 124 3.25 13.57 -7.53
N GLU A 125 2.64 12.78 -6.65
CA GLU A 125 2.62 13.00 -5.20
C GLU A 125 2.65 11.66 -4.44
N LYS A 126 3.13 11.71 -3.19
CA LYS A 126 3.05 10.59 -2.24
C LYS A 126 1.68 10.54 -1.59
N PHE A 127 1.15 9.34 -1.43
CA PHE A 127 -0.05 9.05 -0.65
C PHE A 127 0.35 8.51 0.71
N TYR A 128 -0.31 9.02 1.74
CA TYR A 128 -0.13 8.58 3.11
C TYR A 128 -1.31 7.71 3.52
N PHE A 129 -1.03 6.53 4.06
CA PHE A 129 -2.06 5.64 4.58
C PHE A 129 -1.49 4.78 5.71
N ASN A 130 -2.40 4.28 6.56
CA ASN A 130 -2.07 3.41 7.67
C ASN A 130 -2.56 1.98 7.40
N VAL A 131 -1.80 1.00 7.87
CA VAL A 131 -2.17 -0.41 7.94
C VAL A 131 -2.06 -0.88 9.39
N GLU A 132 -3.16 -1.41 9.93
CA GLU A 132 -3.19 -2.02 11.25
C GLU A 132 -3.23 -3.55 11.13
N VAL A 133 -2.34 -4.22 11.88
CA VAL A 133 -2.29 -5.68 11.95
C VAL A 133 -2.28 -6.14 13.41
N LYS A 134 -3.21 -7.02 13.75
CA LYS A 134 -3.42 -7.67 15.05
C LYS A 134 -3.50 -9.19 14.87
#